data_AF-N9UNM7-F1
#
_entry.id   AF-N9UNM7-F1
#
_cell.length_a   1.000
_cell.length_b   1.000
_cell.length_c   1.000
_cell.angle_alpha   90.00
_cell.angle_beta   90.00
_cell.angle_gamma   90.00
#
_symmetry.space_group_name_H-M   'P 1'
#
loop_
_entity.id
_entity.type
_entity.pdbx_description
1 polymer ?
#
loop_
_entity_poly.entity_id
_entity_poly.type
_entity_poly.pdbx_seq_one_letter_code
_entity_poly.pdbx_strand_id
1 'polypeptide(L)'
;MEVLENFKLEPKRSCFEVFEEKVIEGFEQQPDFVEIEFGRSKDGDEFIEGITRRYYEILTYEKETKEEIKEIMKNKVREIWVDENTQEMNGFEILEEERIESGLVFDFNIKFGLYLKEIEEEEARDTMNLKTISKQKYYDHSEYIIIAEEKTIEHCLRIRINKTNDEAIIHNICSDIYNTIKDINNIETNGIEQIDIQQIPSELSRQYLEKIFKVFGYELPTDPVFPGTIPIFLSRQHYKILHNIRFHDKALPQYLLCEKSKGKKYFLMIDNNEVLLVDEDMNVFSVQYPLVANIYKEGLTIIDGEMIENIQTKKPTFLCNDILIYKNTVTTNYLFTERLQILGKEIILKFREEISKNNVPDDEIIFCLNTKPFIEIKLITKLFEAMKKTKYGITYIDGKRFHLTEGFLFYPNSEYIPFTNNYFFKWQFNDTITCKLGIQEQFYKNSRKVSLCCKSYYNTSVVYLQQVNFDNRDLCLLEADKIKYNADENAVLECCYNSKEGRWKYLRILSNDGNFDTINTIITILESNAGQIDIEELMFSIQNLSYVNEWKRLTEKVSLNVLKSLNL
;
A
#
# COMPACT_ATOMS: atom_id res chain seq x y z
N MET A 1 -10.00 36.19 -28.70
CA MET A 1 -11.40 36.51 -28.32
C MET A 1 -12.25 36.04 -29.48
N GLU A 2 -12.69 34.80 -29.61
CA GLU A 2 -13.40 33.90 -28.67
C GLU A 2 -12.93 32.45 -28.91
N VAL A 3 -12.49 31.72 -27.88
CA VAL A 3 -12.60 30.25 -27.65
C VAL A 3 -12.03 29.99 -26.24
N LEU A 4 -12.70 30.46 -25.18
CA LEU A 4 -12.29 30.21 -23.79
C LEU A 4 -13.49 30.17 -22.84
N GLU A 5 -14.55 29.41 -23.15
CA GLU A 5 -15.72 29.30 -22.24
C GLU A 5 -16.25 27.90 -21.91
N ASN A 6 -15.69 26.79 -22.41
CA ASN A 6 -16.29 25.45 -22.16
C ASN A 6 -15.41 24.41 -21.44
N PHE A 7 -14.49 24.82 -20.57
CA PHE A 7 -13.89 23.90 -19.58
C PHE A 7 -14.10 24.42 -18.16
N LYS A 8 -15.35 24.43 -17.71
CA LYS A 8 -15.62 24.17 -16.29
C LYS A 8 -15.36 22.68 -16.09
N LEU A 9 -14.16 22.33 -15.63
CA LEU A 9 -13.93 21.03 -15.02
C LEU A 9 -14.82 20.98 -13.78
N GLU A 10 -15.95 20.30 -13.88
CA GLU A 10 -16.68 19.86 -12.69
C GLU A 10 -15.73 18.99 -11.85
N PRO A 11 -15.78 19.10 -10.51
CA PRO A 11 -14.98 18.24 -9.65
C PRO A 11 -15.29 16.78 -10.01
N LYS A 12 -14.25 16.01 -10.36
CA LYS A 12 -14.39 14.57 -10.62
C LYS A 12 -14.99 13.92 -9.36
N ARG A 13 -16.26 13.53 -9.43
CA ARG A 13 -16.94 12.72 -8.40
C ARG A 13 -16.14 11.44 -8.16
N SER A 14 -16.09 10.99 -6.91
CA SER A 14 -15.41 9.73 -6.61
C SER A 14 -16.21 8.54 -7.13
N CYS A 15 -15.55 7.44 -7.51
CA CYS A 15 -16.24 6.22 -7.95
C CYS A 15 -17.19 5.66 -6.88
N PHE A 16 -16.91 5.97 -5.60
CA PHE A 16 -17.79 5.64 -4.48
C PHE A 16 -19.08 6.47 -4.50
N GLU A 17 -18.99 7.78 -4.77
CA GLU A 17 -20.17 8.65 -4.89
C GLU A 17 -21.09 8.21 -6.03
N VAL A 18 -20.52 7.77 -7.17
CA VAL A 18 -21.30 7.25 -8.31
C VAL A 18 -21.95 5.90 -7.98
N PHE A 19 -21.23 5.02 -7.29
CA PHE A 19 -21.73 3.71 -6.86
C PHE A 19 -22.90 3.85 -5.87
N GLU A 20 -22.73 4.67 -4.84
CA GLU A 20 -23.71 4.92 -3.82
C GLU A 20 -24.99 5.58 -4.39
N GLU A 21 -24.82 6.60 -5.23
CA GLU A 21 -25.92 7.30 -5.93
C GLU A 21 -26.77 6.31 -6.74
N LYS A 22 -26.14 5.34 -7.41
CA LYS A 22 -26.83 4.35 -8.25
C LYS A 22 -27.61 3.29 -7.46
N VAL A 23 -27.09 2.86 -6.32
CA VAL A 23 -27.83 1.95 -5.42
C VAL A 23 -29.05 2.68 -4.82
N ILE A 24 -28.89 3.95 -4.46
CA ILE A 24 -29.97 4.79 -3.93
C ILE A 24 -31.04 5.06 -5.00
N GLU A 25 -30.65 5.53 -6.18
CA GLU A 25 -31.54 5.77 -7.34
C GLU A 25 -32.39 4.51 -7.65
N GLY A 26 -31.76 3.34 -7.61
CA GLY A 26 -32.46 2.08 -7.81
C GLY A 26 -33.49 1.74 -6.72
N PHE A 27 -33.18 1.97 -5.44
CA PHE A 27 -34.16 1.78 -4.37
C PHE A 27 -35.33 2.79 -4.44
N GLU A 28 -35.11 3.99 -4.97
CA GLU A 28 -36.19 4.97 -5.23
C GLU A 28 -37.21 4.44 -6.26
N GLN A 29 -36.81 3.53 -7.15
CA GLN A 29 -37.70 2.83 -8.08
C GLN A 29 -38.55 1.72 -7.41
N GLN A 30 -38.44 1.58 -6.09
CA GLN A 30 -39.18 0.63 -5.24
C GLN A 30 -38.97 -0.88 -5.50
N PRO A 31 -37.78 -1.38 -5.88
CA PRO A 31 -37.53 -2.82 -5.92
C PRO A 31 -37.61 -3.46 -4.53
N ASP A 32 -37.84 -4.77 -4.47
CA ASP A 32 -37.86 -5.52 -3.21
C ASP A 32 -36.44 -5.95 -2.77
N PHE A 33 -35.50 -6.01 -3.71
CA PHE A 33 -34.07 -6.21 -3.43
C PHE A 33 -33.20 -5.57 -4.51
N VAL A 34 -31.95 -5.26 -4.13
CA VAL A 34 -30.84 -4.89 -5.01
C VAL A 34 -29.82 -6.00 -4.96
N GLU A 35 -29.44 -6.55 -6.10
CA GLU A 35 -28.37 -7.51 -6.22
C GLU A 35 -27.16 -6.85 -6.87
N ILE A 36 -26.04 -6.94 -6.18
CA ILE A 36 -24.76 -6.39 -6.60
C ILE A 36 -23.88 -7.56 -6.99
N GLU A 37 -23.44 -7.58 -8.23
CA GLU A 37 -22.58 -8.60 -8.79
C GLU A 37 -21.23 -7.98 -9.17
N PHE A 38 -20.16 -8.50 -8.56
CA PHE A 38 -18.79 -8.06 -8.81
C PHE A 38 -18.02 -9.14 -9.56
N GLY A 39 -17.64 -8.85 -10.80
CA GLY A 39 -16.91 -9.76 -11.67
C GLY A 39 -15.89 -9.06 -12.57
N ARG A 40 -15.10 -9.84 -13.29
CA ARG A 40 -14.18 -9.33 -14.31
C ARG A 40 -14.67 -9.84 -15.66
N SER A 41 -14.87 -8.98 -16.66
CA SER A 41 -15.06 -9.45 -18.03
C SER A 41 -13.80 -10.14 -18.53
N LYS A 42 -13.99 -11.22 -19.27
CA LYS A 42 -12.98 -11.91 -20.07
C LYS A 42 -12.15 -10.92 -20.87
N ASP A 43 -10.92 -10.70 -20.43
CA ASP A 43 -9.75 -10.57 -21.29
C ASP A 43 -8.47 -10.70 -20.44
N GLY A 44 -7.77 -11.84 -20.61
CA GLY A 44 -6.33 -11.97 -20.36
C GLY A 44 -5.85 -12.30 -18.94
N ASP A 45 -5.78 -13.61 -18.68
CA ASP A 45 -4.75 -14.43 -18.00
C ASP A 45 -4.02 -14.00 -16.70
N GLU A 46 -3.95 -14.99 -15.79
CA GLU A 46 -3.01 -15.23 -14.68
C GLU A 46 -3.00 -14.24 -13.49
N PHE A 47 -4.01 -14.33 -12.60
CA PHE A 47 -3.87 -13.77 -11.24
C PHE A 47 -4.77 -14.38 -10.14
N ILE A 48 -5.54 -15.44 -10.42
CA ILE A 48 -6.78 -15.69 -9.66
C ILE A 48 -6.66 -16.76 -8.56
N GLU A 49 -5.63 -17.61 -8.54
CA GLU A 49 -5.59 -18.73 -7.57
C GLU A 49 -5.24 -18.30 -6.12
N GLY A 50 -4.46 -17.22 -5.95
CA GLY A 50 -3.97 -16.78 -4.63
C GLY A 50 -4.98 -15.95 -3.81
N ILE A 51 -5.89 -15.22 -4.46
CA ILE A 51 -6.81 -14.27 -3.81
C ILE A 51 -8.06 -14.98 -3.31
N THR A 52 -8.62 -15.90 -4.10
CA THR A 52 -9.80 -16.68 -3.73
C THR A 52 -9.54 -17.54 -2.50
N ARG A 53 -8.34 -18.14 -2.39
CA ARG A 53 -7.93 -18.98 -1.25
C ARG A 53 -7.81 -18.16 0.06
N ARG A 54 -7.23 -16.96 -0.02
CA ARG A 54 -7.08 -16.05 1.14
C ARG A 54 -8.42 -15.51 1.63
N TYR A 55 -9.40 -15.34 0.75
CA TYR A 55 -10.77 -14.91 1.10
C TYR A 55 -11.57 -16.04 1.80
N TYR A 56 -11.47 -17.28 1.32
CA TYR A 56 -12.05 -18.44 2.01
C TYR A 56 -11.42 -18.69 3.38
N GLU A 57 -10.12 -18.43 3.55
CA GLU A 57 -9.40 -18.53 4.83
C GLU A 57 -9.83 -17.45 5.86
N ILE A 58 -10.29 -16.28 5.40
CA ILE A 58 -10.80 -15.20 6.26
C ILE A 58 -12.25 -15.49 6.69
N LEU A 59 -13.09 -16.01 5.79
CA LEU A 59 -14.48 -16.41 6.11
C LEU A 59 -14.56 -17.68 6.99
N THR A 60 -13.50 -18.49 7.06
CA THR A 60 -13.45 -19.74 7.85
C THR A 60 -13.07 -19.54 9.33
N TYR A 61 -12.98 -18.29 9.80
CA TYR A 61 -12.72 -18.00 11.22
C TYR A 61 -13.96 -17.97 12.11
N GLU A 62 -15.17 -18.07 11.56
CA GLU A 62 -16.38 -18.31 12.36
C GLU A 62 -16.71 -19.81 12.40
N LYS A 63 -16.92 -20.32 13.61
CA LYS A 63 -16.91 -21.75 13.94
C LYS A 63 -18.13 -22.52 13.39
N GLU A 64 -19.11 -21.84 12.82
CA GLU A 64 -20.39 -22.39 12.39
C GLU A 64 -20.40 -22.87 10.93
N THR A 65 -19.46 -22.42 10.09
CA THR A 65 -19.43 -22.70 8.64
C THR A 65 -18.74 -24.02 8.23
N LYS A 66 -18.42 -24.91 9.19
CA LYS A 66 -17.62 -26.13 8.93
C LYS A 66 -18.41 -27.34 8.45
N GLU A 67 -19.73 -27.42 8.67
CA GLU A 67 -20.52 -28.58 8.24
C GLU A 67 -21.15 -28.43 6.85
N GLU A 68 -21.45 -27.21 6.39
CA GLU A 68 -22.13 -26.97 5.09
C GLU A 68 -21.23 -27.20 3.86
N ILE A 69 -19.92 -26.94 3.95
CA ILE A 69 -19.02 -27.01 2.79
C ILE A 69 -18.77 -28.47 2.32
N LYS A 70 -19.00 -29.47 3.18
CA LYS A 70 -18.74 -30.88 2.82
C LYS A 70 -19.83 -31.51 1.95
N GLU A 71 -21.03 -30.95 1.90
CA GLU A 71 -22.17 -31.56 1.19
C GLU A 71 -22.40 -30.98 -0.22
N ILE A 72 -21.79 -29.82 -0.53
CA ILE A 72 -21.89 -29.09 -1.81
C ILE A 72 -21.27 -29.86 -3.00
N MET A 73 -20.41 -30.85 -2.77
CA MET A 73 -19.76 -31.62 -3.86
C MET A 73 -20.66 -32.64 -4.58
N LYS A 74 -21.96 -32.70 -4.28
CA LYS A 74 -22.90 -33.61 -4.97
C LYS A 74 -24.20 -32.90 -5.32
N ASN A 75 -24.29 -32.34 -6.54
CA ASN A 75 -25.32 -32.67 -7.55
C ASN A 75 -25.39 -31.62 -8.67
N LYS A 76 -25.66 -32.11 -9.89
CA LYS A 76 -25.89 -31.35 -11.14
C LYS A 76 -27.40 -31.12 -11.34
N VAL A 77 -27.78 -30.10 -12.16
CA VAL A 77 -28.87 -30.05 -13.20
C VAL A 77 -29.39 -28.58 -13.37
N ARG A 78 -29.16 -27.92 -14.52
CA ARG A 78 -29.99 -27.56 -15.73
C ARG A 78 -31.07 -26.46 -15.60
N GLU A 79 -30.90 -25.42 -16.43
CA GLU A 79 -31.80 -24.27 -16.74
C GLU A 79 -33.08 -24.65 -17.52
N ILE A 80 -34.14 -23.84 -17.36
CA ILE A 80 -35.22 -23.64 -18.36
C ILE A 80 -35.71 -22.18 -18.33
N TRP A 81 -35.86 -21.57 -19.51
CA TRP A 81 -36.57 -20.31 -19.79
C TRP A 81 -37.78 -20.59 -20.69
N VAL A 82 -38.90 -19.86 -20.53
CA VAL A 82 -39.83 -19.54 -21.63
C VAL A 82 -40.61 -18.25 -21.35
N ASP A 83 -40.43 -17.25 -22.23
CA ASP A 83 -41.53 -16.38 -22.66
C ASP A 83 -41.75 -16.66 -24.15
N GLU A 84 -42.94 -16.34 -24.63
CA GLU A 84 -43.14 -15.47 -25.79
C GLU A 84 -44.58 -15.73 -26.23
N ASN A 85 -45.50 -14.98 -25.59
CA ASN A 85 -46.91 -14.76 -25.95
C ASN A 85 -48.00 -15.61 -25.24
N THR A 86 -47.71 -16.58 -24.36
CA THR A 86 -48.67 -17.69 -24.08
C THR A 86 -48.82 -18.25 -22.64
N GLN A 87 -48.68 -17.45 -21.57
CA GLN A 87 -48.88 -17.87 -20.15
C GLN A 87 -47.77 -18.76 -19.53
N GLU A 88 -46.71 -18.05 -19.12
CA GLU A 88 -45.85 -18.11 -17.90
C GLU A 88 -45.20 -19.41 -17.35
N MET A 89 -43.88 -19.30 -17.08
CA MET A 89 -43.36 -19.48 -15.71
C MET A 89 -42.03 -18.75 -15.45
N ASN A 90 -41.89 -18.22 -14.22
CA ASN A 90 -40.92 -17.23 -13.74
C ASN A 90 -39.45 -17.65 -13.80
N GLY A 91 -38.66 -16.89 -14.57
CA GLY A 91 -37.22 -16.71 -14.39
C GLY A 91 -36.94 -15.42 -13.62
N PHE A 92 -35.68 -15.21 -13.24
CA PHE A 92 -35.23 -13.88 -12.84
C PHE A 92 -35.41 -12.94 -14.04
N GLU A 93 -36.24 -11.91 -13.89
CA GLU A 93 -36.24 -10.81 -14.84
C GLU A 93 -35.13 -9.85 -14.42
N ILE A 94 -34.12 -9.66 -15.28
CA ILE A 94 -33.16 -8.55 -15.13
C ILE A 94 -33.91 -7.29 -15.55
N LEU A 95 -34.61 -6.68 -14.60
CA LEU A 95 -35.24 -5.38 -14.79
C LEU A 95 -34.13 -4.34 -14.59
N GLU A 96 -33.54 -3.92 -15.71
CA GLU A 96 -32.41 -3.00 -15.83
C GLU A 96 -31.06 -3.52 -15.29
N GLU A 97 -30.16 -3.83 -16.22
CA GLU A 97 -28.72 -4.02 -15.95
C GLU A 97 -28.02 -2.69 -16.24
N GLU A 98 -27.50 -2.03 -15.21
CA GLU A 98 -26.64 -0.87 -15.40
C GLU A 98 -25.18 -1.24 -15.06
N ARG A 99 -24.30 -1.04 -16.03
CA ARG A 99 -22.86 -1.30 -15.90
C ARG A 99 -22.14 -0.04 -15.51
N ILE A 100 -21.52 -0.06 -14.34
CA ILE A 100 -20.70 1.06 -13.87
C ILE A 100 -19.23 0.70 -14.08
N GLU A 101 -18.63 1.24 -15.15
CA GLU A 101 -17.19 1.13 -15.37
C GLU A 101 -16.44 1.98 -14.34
N SER A 102 -15.95 1.33 -13.28
CA SER A 102 -15.30 1.99 -12.13
C SER A 102 -13.92 2.58 -12.41
N GLY A 103 -13.45 2.60 -13.68
CA GLY A 103 -12.09 3.03 -14.06
C GLY A 103 -10.97 2.08 -13.59
N LEU A 104 -11.31 1.07 -12.78
CA LEU A 104 -10.57 -0.16 -12.53
C LEU A 104 -11.30 -1.24 -13.34
N VAL A 105 -10.59 -2.13 -14.03
CA VAL A 105 -11.21 -3.17 -14.88
C VAL A 105 -11.90 -4.22 -14.00
N PHE A 106 -13.09 -3.88 -13.53
CA PHE A 106 -14.05 -4.71 -12.83
C PHE A 106 -15.42 -4.28 -13.34
N ASP A 107 -16.20 -5.26 -13.79
CA ASP A 107 -17.58 -5.02 -14.18
C ASP A 107 -18.42 -5.06 -12.92
N PHE A 108 -19.02 -3.91 -12.64
CA PHE A 108 -20.00 -3.76 -11.57
C PHE A 108 -21.39 -3.84 -12.19
N ASN A 109 -22.09 -4.92 -11.89
CA ASN A 109 -23.46 -5.12 -12.35
C ASN A 109 -24.40 -4.94 -11.16
N ILE A 110 -25.31 -3.99 -11.27
CA ILE A 110 -26.42 -3.83 -10.32
C ILE A 110 -27.68 -4.35 -10.99
N LYS A 111 -28.43 -5.18 -10.27
CA LYS A 111 -29.73 -5.71 -10.69
C LYS A 111 -30.79 -5.35 -9.66
N PHE A 112 -31.95 -4.93 -10.12
CA PHE A 112 -33.11 -4.61 -9.30
C PHE A 112 -34.19 -5.67 -9.50
N GLY A 113 -34.83 -6.14 -8.43
CA GLY A 113 -35.80 -7.22 -8.54
C GLY A 113 -36.96 -7.15 -7.55
N LEU A 114 -38.06 -7.85 -7.89
CA LEU A 114 -39.29 -7.99 -7.10
C LEU A 114 -39.47 -9.46 -6.67
N TYR A 115 -40.06 -9.70 -5.50
CA TYR A 115 -40.43 -11.05 -5.06
C TYR A 115 -41.73 -11.51 -5.74
N LEU A 116 -41.69 -12.60 -6.50
CA LEU A 116 -42.88 -13.23 -7.05
C LEU A 116 -43.45 -14.27 -6.07
N LYS A 117 -44.77 -14.29 -5.95
CA LYS A 117 -45.56 -15.05 -4.97
C LYS A 117 -45.50 -16.56 -5.22
N GLU A 118 -45.41 -17.37 -4.17
CA GLU A 118 -45.45 -18.84 -4.25
C GLU A 118 -46.74 -19.35 -4.92
N ILE A 119 -46.62 -20.33 -5.81
CA ILE A 119 -47.73 -21.09 -6.41
C ILE A 119 -47.86 -22.42 -5.65
N GLU A 120 -49.09 -22.83 -5.31
CA GLU A 120 -49.36 -24.03 -4.52
C GLU A 120 -49.00 -25.34 -5.27
N GLU A 121 -48.42 -26.31 -4.55
CA GLU A 121 -47.86 -27.58 -5.04
C GLU A 121 -48.83 -28.44 -5.89
N GLU A 122 -50.14 -28.28 -5.68
CA GLU A 122 -51.18 -29.02 -6.40
C GLU A 122 -51.34 -28.57 -7.86
N GLU A 123 -51.15 -27.27 -8.12
CA GLU A 123 -51.25 -26.70 -9.48
C GLU A 123 -50.03 -27.08 -10.35
N ALA A 124 -48.88 -27.36 -9.71
CA ALA A 124 -47.66 -27.80 -10.39
C ALA A 124 -47.65 -29.30 -10.77
N ARG A 125 -48.44 -30.14 -10.10
CA ARG A 125 -48.45 -31.60 -10.35
C ARG A 125 -49.31 -32.01 -11.55
N ASP A 126 -50.41 -31.33 -11.81
CA ASP A 126 -51.33 -31.72 -12.90
C ASP A 126 -50.81 -31.31 -14.29
N THR A 127 -49.88 -30.35 -14.35
CA THR A 127 -49.23 -29.88 -15.58
C THR A 127 -47.88 -30.55 -15.87
N MET A 128 -47.26 -31.27 -14.92
CA MET A 128 -45.87 -31.74 -15.05
C MET A 128 -45.64 -33.20 -14.63
N ASN A 129 -44.96 -33.96 -15.50
CA ASN A 129 -44.51 -35.33 -15.24
C ASN A 129 -43.23 -35.31 -14.37
N LEU A 130 -43.36 -35.06 -13.06
CA LEU A 130 -42.24 -35.04 -12.13
C LEU A 130 -42.09 -36.37 -11.36
N LYS A 131 -40.90 -36.99 -11.44
CA LYS A 131 -40.51 -38.16 -10.64
C LYS A 131 -39.77 -37.72 -9.37
N THR A 132 -40.44 -37.95 -8.24
CA THR A 132 -39.95 -37.91 -6.86
C THR A 132 -39.91 -36.52 -6.19
N ILE A 133 -40.62 -36.42 -5.06
CA ILE A 133 -40.64 -35.29 -4.13
C ILE A 133 -40.06 -35.80 -2.81
N SER A 134 -39.06 -35.11 -2.25
CA SER A 134 -38.66 -35.30 -0.85
C SER A 134 -39.07 -34.08 -0.03
N LYS A 135 -39.94 -34.30 0.95
CA LYS A 135 -40.38 -33.30 1.93
C LYS A 135 -39.36 -33.16 3.06
N GLN A 136 -39.00 -31.93 3.42
CA GLN A 136 -38.58 -31.58 4.78
C GLN A 136 -39.19 -30.23 5.17
N LYS A 137 -39.60 -30.13 6.43
CA LYS A 137 -40.36 -29.02 7.01
C LYS A 137 -39.57 -28.49 8.19
N TYR A 138 -39.27 -27.19 8.23
CA TYR A 138 -38.77 -26.51 9.43
C TYR A 138 -39.37 -25.09 9.58
N TYR A 139 -39.40 -24.62 10.83
CA TYR A 139 -40.25 -23.58 11.39
C TYR A 139 -39.85 -22.13 11.07
N ASP A 140 -40.88 -21.28 11.08
CA ASP A 140 -41.00 -19.84 11.37
C ASP A 140 -39.76 -18.93 11.27
N HIS A 141 -39.74 -18.23 10.13
CA HIS A 141 -39.16 -16.92 9.81
C HIS A 141 -37.76 -16.92 9.17
N SER A 142 -37.74 -16.33 7.98
CA SER A 142 -36.61 -16.11 7.04
C SER A 142 -36.27 -17.32 6.16
N GLU A 143 -36.93 -17.42 5.01
CA GLU A 143 -36.50 -18.30 3.92
C GLU A 143 -35.27 -17.72 3.21
N TYR A 144 -34.22 -18.54 3.09
CA TYR A 144 -33.05 -18.29 2.25
C TYR A 144 -33.17 -19.16 0.99
N ILE A 145 -33.16 -18.53 -0.18
CA ILE A 145 -33.13 -19.24 -1.46
C ILE A 145 -31.72 -19.09 -2.05
N ILE A 146 -31.00 -20.21 -2.14
CA ILE A 146 -29.72 -20.32 -2.85
C ILE A 146 -30.02 -20.86 -4.25
N ILE A 147 -29.73 -20.07 -5.28
CA ILE A 147 -29.85 -20.47 -6.69
C ILE A 147 -28.45 -20.41 -7.31
N ALA A 148 -27.99 -21.54 -7.86
CA ALA A 148 -26.73 -21.64 -8.58
C ALA A 148 -27.00 -21.97 -10.06
N GLU A 149 -26.51 -21.12 -10.95
CA GLU A 149 -26.40 -21.41 -12.38
C GLU A 149 -24.94 -21.72 -12.74
N GLU A 150 -24.75 -22.68 -13.63
CA GLU A 150 -23.45 -23.04 -14.19
C GLU A 150 -23.45 -22.78 -15.69
N LYS A 151 -22.75 -21.73 -16.12
CA LYS A 151 -21.94 -21.76 -17.34
C LYS A 151 -20.88 -20.66 -17.28
N THR A 152 -19.62 -21.10 -17.35
CA THR A 152 -18.37 -20.33 -17.21
C THR A 152 -18.18 -19.69 -15.84
N ILE A 153 -17.62 -20.48 -14.91
CA ILE A 153 -17.17 -20.01 -13.59
C ILE A 153 -16.00 -19.04 -13.79
N GLU A 154 -16.30 -17.75 -13.76
CA GLU A 154 -15.37 -16.69 -13.39
C GLU A 154 -15.82 -16.19 -12.02
N HIS A 155 -14.89 -16.20 -11.05
CA HIS A 155 -15.16 -15.97 -9.64
C HIS A 155 -15.86 -14.63 -9.42
N CYS A 156 -17.13 -14.69 -9.03
CA CYS A 156 -18.00 -13.54 -8.89
C CYS A 156 -18.55 -13.45 -7.47
N LEU A 157 -18.45 -12.29 -6.85
CA LEU A 157 -19.05 -12.01 -5.55
C LEU A 157 -20.44 -11.40 -5.79
N ARG A 158 -21.48 -12.08 -5.32
CA ARG A 158 -22.87 -11.58 -5.35
C ARG A 158 -23.31 -11.19 -3.96
N ILE A 159 -23.77 -9.96 -3.81
CA ILE A 159 -24.30 -9.41 -2.57
C ILE A 159 -25.74 -8.97 -2.83
N ARG A 160 -26.69 -9.59 -2.15
CA ARG A 160 -28.10 -9.19 -2.21
C ARG A 160 -28.46 -8.36 -0.99
N ILE A 161 -28.95 -7.15 -1.24
CA ILE A 161 -29.44 -6.21 -0.24
C ILE A 161 -30.96 -6.17 -0.37
N ASN A 162 -31.67 -6.66 0.63
CA ASN A 162 -33.12 -6.56 0.66
C ASN A 162 -33.54 -5.11 0.92
N LYS A 163 -34.69 -4.72 0.38
CA LYS A 163 -35.27 -3.39 0.58
C LYS A 163 -35.34 -3.04 2.06
N THR A 164 -34.67 -1.95 2.41
CA THR A 164 -34.74 -1.32 3.72
C THR A 164 -35.13 0.14 3.55
N ASN A 165 -35.93 0.68 4.46
CA ASN A 165 -36.35 2.08 4.43
C ASN A 165 -35.34 3.01 5.13
N ASP A 166 -34.18 2.50 5.52
CA ASP A 166 -33.16 3.23 6.28
C ASP A 166 -31.95 3.53 5.39
N GLU A 167 -31.89 4.77 4.88
CA GLU A 167 -30.77 5.27 4.07
C GLU A 167 -29.43 5.15 4.79
N ALA A 168 -29.40 5.27 6.13
CA ALA A 168 -28.15 5.15 6.89
C ALA A 168 -27.62 3.71 6.89
N ILE A 169 -28.50 2.72 6.87
CA ILE A 169 -28.11 1.30 6.73
C ILE A 169 -27.54 1.03 5.34
N ILE A 170 -28.17 1.58 4.30
CA ILE A 170 -27.67 1.46 2.92
C ILE A 170 -26.28 2.09 2.79
N HIS A 171 -26.09 3.29 3.35
CA HIS A 171 -24.79 3.98 3.38
C HIS A 171 -23.71 3.14 4.07
N ASN A 172 -24.01 2.57 5.23
CA ASN A 172 -23.07 1.74 5.98
C ASN A 172 -22.67 0.48 5.20
N ILE A 173 -23.64 -0.22 4.59
CA ILE A 173 -23.37 -1.42 3.77
C ILE A 173 -22.49 -1.07 2.56
N CYS A 174 -22.80 0.02 1.84
CA CYS A 174 -22.00 0.49 0.71
C CYS A 174 -20.58 0.86 1.14
N SER A 175 -20.44 1.53 2.29
CA SER A 175 -19.14 1.88 2.89
C SER A 175 -18.34 0.63 3.28
N ASP A 176 -18.96 -0.35 3.91
CA ASP A 176 -18.31 -1.62 4.32
C ASP A 176 -17.82 -2.43 3.12
N ILE A 177 -18.62 -2.49 2.05
CA ILE A 177 -18.22 -3.12 0.78
C ILE A 177 -17.01 -2.39 0.19
N TYR A 178 -17.08 -1.06 0.12
CA TYR A 178 -15.99 -0.23 -0.39
C TYR A 178 -14.71 -0.38 0.44
N ASN A 179 -14.82 -0.40 1.77
CA ASN A 179 -13.69 -0.57 2.69
C ASN A 179 -13.11 -1.97 2.62
N THR A 180 -13.94 -3.00 2.47
CA THR A 180 -13.47 -4.37 2.26
C THR A 180 -12.68 -4.48 0.96
N ILE A 181 -13.16 -3.85 -0.12
CA ILE A 181 -12.42 -3.77 -1.40
C ILE A 181 -11.11 -3.00 -1.22
N LYS A 182 -11.13 -1.88 -0.49
CA LYS A 182 -9.95 -1.07 -0.18
C LYS A 182 -8.93 -1.85 0.64
N ASP A 183 -9.36 -2.59 1.66
CA ASP A 183 -8.53 -3.40 2.55
C ASP A 183 -7.92 -4.60 1.82
N ILE A 184 -8.69 -5.28 0.95
CA ILE A 184 -8.18 -6.34 0.07
C ILE A 184 -7.08 -5.80 -0.86
N ASN A 185 -7.21 -4.56 -1.31
CA ASN A 185 -6.18 -3.90 -2.12
C ASN A 185 -5.02 -3.30 -1.29
N ASN A 186 -5.17 -3.18 0.03
CA ASN A 186 -4.21 -2.55 0.95
C ASN A 186 -3.46 -3.56 1.85
N ILE A 187 -3.53 -4.87 1.58
CA ILE A 187 -2.62 -5.83 2.21
C ILE A 187 -1.20 -5.56 1.67
N GLU A 188 -0.46 -4.73 2.40
CA GLU A 188 0.92 -4.39 2.14
C GLU A 188 1.80 -5.61 2.43
N THR A 189 2.01 -6.47 1.43
CA THR A 189 3.02 -7.52 1.49
C THR A 189 4.31 -6.99 0.89
N ASN A 190 5.38 -6.96 1.68
CA ASN A 190 6.73 -6.66 1.17
C ASN A 190 7.40 -7.91 0.57
N GLY A 191 6.64 -8.97 0.32
CA GLY A 191 7.10 -10.26 -0.23
C GLY A 191 7.91 -11.12 0.73
N ILE A 192 8.40 -10.57 1.84
CA ILE A 192 9.25 -11.28 2.81
C ILE A 192 8.55 -12.50 3.42
N GLU A 193 7.22 -12.45 3.61
CA GLU A 193 6.45 -13.57 4.15
C GLU A 193 6.41 -14.80 3.22
N GLN A 194 6.81 -14.63 1.96
CA GLN A 194 6.94 -15.72 0.99
C GLN A 194 8.31 -16.39 1.05
N ILE A 195 9.25 -15.84 1.82
CA ILE A 195 10.62 -16.35 1.93
C ILE A 195 10.75 -17.08 3.27
N ASP A 196 11.27 -18.32 3.22
CA ASP A 196 11.69 -19.02 4.43
C ASP A 196 12.95 -18.36 5.00
N ILE A 197 12.76 -17.55 6.03
CA ILE A 197 13.83 -16.88 6.78
C ILE A 197 13.86 -17.41 8.21
N GLN A 198 15.05 -17.70 8.71
CA GLN A 198 15.26 -18.18 10.08
C GLN A 198 16.07 -17.16 10.87
N GLN A 199 15.47 -16.59 11.91
CA GLN A 199 16.18 -15.66 12.78
C GLN A 199 17.30 -16.39 13.52
N ILE A 200 18.51 -15.85 13.43
CA ILE A 200 19.68 -16.37 14.10
C ILE A 200 19.66 -15.90 15.56
N PRO A 201 19.90 -16.79 16.55
CA PRO A 201 19.99 -16.40 17.95
C PRO A 201 20.96 -15.25 18.19
N SER A 202 20.65 -14.37 19.15
CA SER A 202 21.41 -13.14 19.38
C SER A 202 22.90 -13.40 19.67
N GLU A 203 23.23 -14.49 20.37
CA GLU A 203 24.62 -14.87 20.68
C GLU A 203 25.43 -15.16 19.41
N LEU A 204 24.80 -15.80 18.42
CA LEU A 204 25.42 -16.15 17.15
C LEU A 204 25.39 -14.98 16.17
N SER A 205 24.38 -14.11 16.25
CA SER A 205 24.25 -12.92 15.42
C SER A 205 25.42 -11.93 15.61
N ARG A 206 26.01 -11.90 16.82
CA ARG A 206 27.06 -10.96 17.19
C ARG A 206 28.23 -10.94 16.20
N GLN A 207 28.70 -12.10 15.74
CA GLN A 207 29.84 -12.20 14.82
C GLN A 207 29.57 -11.52 13.46
N TYR A 208 28.31 -11.53 13.00
CA TYR A 208 27.91 -10.93 11.74
C TYR A 208 27.75 -9.42 11.90
N LEU A 209 27.17 -8.97 13.01
CA LEU A 209 27.05 -7.56 13.33
C LEU A 209 28.43 -6.90 13.51
N GLU A 210 29.39 -7.58 14.15
CA GLU A 210 30.78 -7.10 14.25
C GLU A 210 31.41 -6.84 12.88
N LYS A 211 31.13 -7.68 11.86
CA LYS A 211 31.60 -7.46 10.48
C LYS A 211 31.00 -6.20 9.87
N ILE A 212 29.71 -5.94 10.11
CA ILE A 212 29.01 -4.73 9.63
C ILE A 212 29.59 -3.47 10.27
N PHE A 213 29.76 -3.43 11.59
CA PHE A 213 30.27 -2.24 12.28
C PHE A 213 31.75 -1.97 11.95
N LYS A 214 32.54 -3.03 11.75
CA LYS A 214 33.94 -2.91 11.34
C LYS A 214 34.11 -2.22 9.99
N VAL A 215 33.13 -2.29 9.09
CA VAL A 215 33.15 -1.56 7.80
C VAL A 215 33.31 -0.05 8.01
N PHE A 216 32.73 0.46 9.09
CA PHE A 216 32.74 1.88 9.45
C PHE A 216 33.82 2.22 10.49
N GLY A 217 34.71 1.27 10.82
CA GLY A 217 35.74 1.44 11.84
C GLY A 217 35.18 1.47 13.27
N TYR A 218 33.97 0.95 13.49
CA TYR A 218 33.35 0.90 14.81
C TYR A 218 33.48 -0.50 15.43
N GLU A 219 33.58 -0.53 16.76
CA GLU A 219 33.31 -1.74 17.54
C GLU A 219 31.79 -1.91 17.68
N LEU A 220 31.33 -3.16 17.82
CA LEU A 220 29.90 -3.45 18.00
C LEU A 220 29.42 -2.87 19.34
N PRO A 221 28.46 -1.91 19.33
CA PRO A 221 27.91 -1.36 20.56
C PRO A 221 27.15 -2.39 21.40
N THR A 222 26.93 -2.09 22.68
CA THR A 222 26.07 -2.92 23.55
C THR A 222 24.61 -2.91 23.13
N ASP A 223 24.16 -1.77 22.60
CA ASP A 223 22.83 -1.57 22.03
C ASP A 223 23.00 -1.05 20.60
N PRO A 224 23.17 -1.95 19.62
CA PRO A 224 23.51 -1.58 18.26
C PRO A 224 22.31 -0.93 17.56
N VAL A 225 22.55 0.21 16.92
CA VAL A 225 21.59 0.85 16.01
C VAL A 225 21.99 0.55 14.57
N PHE A 226 21.01 0.32 13.71
CA PHE A 226 21.26 0.03 12.30
C PHE A 226 22.13 1.11 11.62
N PRO A 227 23.33 0.75 11.12
CA PRO A 227 24.27 1.75 10.60
C PRO A 227 24.00 2.12 9.14
N GLY A 228 22.91 1.63 8.54
CA GLY A 228 22.51 2.04 7.19
C GLY A 228 22.21 3.53 7.13
N THR A 229 22.51 4.15 5.99
CA THR A 229 22.35 5.59 5.82
C THR A 229 20.87 5.99 5.89
N ILE A 230 20.56 7.05 6.62
CA ILE A 230 19.21 7.54 6.90
C ILE A 230 19.02 8.91 6.24
N PRO A 231 18.04 9.08 5.34
CA PRO A 231 17.78 10.34 4.69
C PRO A 231 17.00 11.31 5.60
N ILE A 232 17.24 12.60 5.43
CA ILE A 232 16.47 13.68 6.05
C ILE A 232 15.43 14.24 5.08
N PHE A 233 14.34 14.82 5.59
CA PHE A 233 13.31 15.41 4.74
C PHE A 233 13.84 16.60 3.93
N LEU A 234 13.53 16.60 2.63
CA LEU A 234 13.82 17.73 1.77
C LEU A 234 12.88 18.89 2.09
N SER A 235 13.44 20.07 2.29
CA SER A 235 12.69 21.31 2.54
C SER A 235 13.31 22.46 1.77
N ARG A 236 12.62 23.60 1.71
CA ARG A 236 13.07 24.78 0.95
C ARG A 236 14.46 25.28 1.38
N GLN A 237 14.90 24.98 2.60
CA GLN A 237 16.24 25.35 3.07
C GLN A 237 17.34 24.61 2.29
N HIS A 238 17.07 23.37 1.89
CA HIS A 238 18.01 22.45 1.25
C HIS A 238 18.24 22.72 -0.23
N TYR A 239 17.43 23.57 -0.91
CA TYR A 239 17.69 23.93 -2.31
C TYR A 239 19.10 24.51 -2.54
N LYS A 240 19.62 25.26 -1.56
CA LYS A 240 21.00 25.76 -1.62
C LYS A 240 22.01 24.63 -1.63
N ILE A 241 21.73 23.54 -0.93
CA ILE A 241 22.59 22.36 -0.82
C ILE A 241 22.58 21.61 -2.15
N LEU A 242 21.40 21.35 -2.70
CA LEU A 242 21.22 20.73 -4.01
C LEU A 242 21.91 21.53 -5.15
N HIS A 243 22.01 22.86 -5.00
CA HIS A 243 22.70 23.74 -5.96
C HIS A 243 24.22 23.87 -5.74
N ASN A 244 24.67 23.94 -4.48
CA ASN A 244 26.02 24.42 -4.16
C ASN A 244 27.02 23.33 -3.78
N ILE A 245 26.59 22.09 -3.50
CA ILE A 245 27.60 21.07 -3.20
C ILE A 245 28.37 20.73 -4.48
N ARG A 246 29.69 20.91 -4.38
CA ARG A 246 30.68 20.35 -5.28
C ARG A 246 31.45 19.35 -4.44
N PHE A 247 31.11 18.07 -4.53
CA PHE A 247 31.78 17.04 -3.75
C PHE A 247 33.24 16.93 -4.21
N HIS A 248 33.51 16.75 -5.51
CA HIS A 248 34.90 16.57 -5.98
C HIS A 248 35.17 17.08 -7.42
N ASP A 249 34.28 16.83 -8.39
CA ASP A 249 34.49 17.17 -9.81
C ASP A 249 33.26 17.89 -10.42
N LYS A 250 33.48 18.91 -11.27
CA LYS A 250 32.40 19.59 -12.02
C LYS A 250 31.80 18.72 -13.13
N ALA A 251 32.51 17.67 -13.58
CA ALA A 251 32.05 16.79 -14.65
C ALA A 251 31.09 15.68 -14.18
N LEU A 252 31.09 15.34 -12.88
CA LEU A 252 30.23 14.30 -12.33
C LEU A 252 28.91 14.84 -11.77
N PRO A 253 27.81 14.06 -11.86
CA PRO A 253 26.56 14.43 -11.21
C PRO A 253 26.77 14.48 -9.70
N GLN A 254 26.35 15.59 -9.08
CA GLN A 254 26.48 15.80 -7.63
C GLN A 254 25.42 15.02 -6.84
N TYR A 255 24.27 14.79 -7.48
CA TYR A 255 23.16 14.04 -6.94
C TYR A 255 22.60 13.08 -7.99
N LEU A 256 22.30 11.87 -7.56
CA LEU A 256 21.46 10.94 -8.28
C LEU A 256 20.12 10.82 -7.57
N LEU A 257 19.08 10.55 -8.34
CA LEU A 257 17.71 10.44 -7.90
C LEU A 257 17.19 9.04 -8.18
N CYS A 258 16.42 8.49 -7.26
CA CYS A 258 15.57 7.34 -7.52
C CYS A 258 14.24 7.51 -6.80
N GLU A 259 13.29 6.62 -7.10
CA GLU A 259 12.03 6.56 -6.39
C GLU A 259 12.25 6.00 -4.96
N LYS A 260 11.41 6.43 -4.02
CA LYS A 260 11.41 5.94 -2.64
C LYS A 260 10.42 4.79 -2.52
N SER A 261 10.90 3.57 -2.66
CA SER A 261 10.06 2.38 -2.57
C SER A 261 9.45 2.28 -1.16
N LYS A 262 8.29 1.61 -1.09
CA LYS A 262 7.68 1.18 0.17
C LYS A 262 8.09 -0.27 0.45
N GLY A 263 9.36 -0.49 0.73
CA GLY A 263 9.93 -1.81 1.07
C GLY A 263 10.40 -1.90 2.53
N LYS A 264 10.76 -3.11 2.98
CA LYS A 264 11.44 -3.30 4.27
C LYS A 264 12.95 -3.25 4.05
N LYS A 265 13.65 -2.38 4.77
CA LYS A 265 15.09 -2.20 4.63
C LYS A 265 15.86 -3.38 5.23
N TYR A 266 16.90 -3.81 4.52
CA TYR A 266 17.83 -4.82 5.01
C TYR A 266 19.23 -4.55 4.47
N PHE A 267 20.24 -5.00 5.21
CA PHE A 267 21.50 -5.40 4.61
C PHE A 267 21.43 -6.84 4.13
N LEU A 268 21.73 -7.06 2.85
CA LEU A 268 21.98 -8.40 2.31
C LEU A 268 23.47 -8.71 2.45
N MET A 269 23.79 -9.68 3.29
CA MET A 269 25.15 -10.12 3.55
C MET A 269 25.38 -11.52 3.00
N ILE A 270 26.49 -11.71 2.30
CA ILE A 270 26.92 -13.00 1.75
C ILE A 270 28.31 -13.30 2.28
N ASP A 271 28.44 -14.39 3.03
CA ASP A 271 29.68 -14.73 3.75
C ASP A 271 29.89 -16.24 3.79
N ASN A 272 30.93 -16.74 3.13
CA ASN A 272 31.30 -18.17 3.11
C ASN A 272 30.13 -19.13 2.79
N ASN A 273 29.35 -18.81 1.75
CA ASN A 273 28.13 -19.51 1.31
C ASN A 273 26.86 -19.29 2.15
N GLU A 274 26.93 -18.48 3.21
CA GLU A 274 25.74 -18.07 3.95
C GLU A 274 25.15 -16.82 3.33
N VAL A 275 23.82 -16.80 3.19
CA VAL A 275 23.06 -15.62 2.75
C VAL A 275 22.23 -15.14 3.93
N LEU A 276 22.47 -13.90 4.33
CA LEU A 276 21.91 -13.33 5.54
C LEU A 276 21.21 -12.01 5.22
N LEU A 277 20.10 -11.75 5.88
CA LEU A 277 19.42 -10.46 5.89
C LEU A 277 19.54 -9.86 7.29
N VAL A 278 19.94 -8.60 7.39
CA VAL A 278 19.97 -7.86 8.66
C VAL A 278 19.01 -6.69 8.58
N ASP A 279 17.99 -6.66 9.43
CA ASP A 279 16.98 -5.59 9.42
C ASP A 279 17.36 -4.38 10.27
N GLU A 280 16.50 -3.35 10.24
CA GLU A 280 16.71 -2.09 10.97
C GLU A 280 16.68 -2.26 12.50
N ASP A 281 16.10 -3.35 12.99
CA ASP A 281 16.10 -3.73 14.40
C ASP A 281 17.34 -4.58 14.77
N MET A 282 18.31 -4.70 13.86
CA MET A 282 19.54 -5.48 14.01
C MET A 282 19.34 -6.98 14.17
N ASN A 283 18.17 -7.51 13.79
CA ASN A 283 17.93 -8.93 13.74
C ASN A 283 18.61 -9.53 12.50
N VAL A 284 19.31 -10.64 12.69
CA VAL A 284 19.97 -11.38 11.60
C VAL A 284 19.12 -12.59 11.24
N PHE A 285 18.84 -12.74 9.95
CA PHE A 285 18.07 -13.84 9.41
C PHE A 285 18.90 -14.64 8.41
N SER A 286 18.94 -15.95 8.55
CA SER A 286 19.48 -16.86 7.55
C SER A 286 18.45 -17.08 6.45
N VAL A 287 18.90 -17.06 5.20
CA VAL A 287 18.10 -17.38 4.02
C VAL A 287 18.74 -18.57 3.30
N GLN A 288 17.98 -19.62 3.05
CA GLN A 288 18.44 -20.74 2.23
C GLN A 288 18.39 -20.35 0.76
N TYR A 289 19.45 -19.69 0.27
CA TYR A 289 19.53 -19.23 -1.11
C TYR A 289 20.79 -19.73 -1.85
N PRO A 290 20.82 -21.01 -2.25
CA PRO A 290 22.00 -21.64 -2.85
C PRO A 290 22.51 -20.94 -4.12
N LEU A 291 21.61 -20.41 -4.94
CA LEU A 291 21.96 -19.66 -6.16
C LEU A 291 22.83 -18.45 -5.82
N VAL A 292 22.35 -17.56 -4.95
CA VAL A 292 23.09 -16.35 -4.54
C VAL A 292 24.37 -16.71 -3.78
N ALA A 293 24.31 -17.70 -2.88
CA ALA A 293 25.49 -18.21 -2.17
C ALA A 293 26.59 -18.64 -3.16
N ASN A 294 26.26 -19.41 -4.19
CA ASN A 294 27.24 -19.90 -5.16
C ASN A 294 27.80 -18.80 -6.08
N ILE A 295 26.96 -17.84 -6.50
CA ILE A 295 27.40 -16.73 -7.37
C ILE A 295 28.42 -15.84 -6.64
N TYR A 296 28.22 -15.60 -5.34
CA TYR A 296 29.00 -14.63 -4.56
C TYR A 296 29.81 -15.25 -3.41
N LYS A 297 30.14 -16.55 -3.50
CA LYS A 297 30.91 -17.28 -2.46
C LYS A 297 32.31 -16.74 -2.16
N GLU A 298 32.86 -15.91 -3.04
CA GLU A 298 34.22 -15.39 -2.91
C GLU A 298 34.27 -14.18 -1.99
N GLY A 299 34.51 -14.43 -0.71
CA GLY A 299 34.69 -13.38 0.29
C GLY A 299 33.38 -12.70 0.72
N LEU A 300 33.49 -11.82 1.72
CA LEU A 300 32.36 -11.11 2.28
C LEU A 300 31.82 -10.08 1.29
N THR A 301 30.50 -10.05 1.08
CA THR A 301 29.80 -9.00 0.34
C THR A 301 28.63 -8.50 1.18
N ILE A 302 28.47 -7.17 1.31
CA ILE A 302 27.39 -6.55 2.06
C ILE A 302 26.75 -5.46 1.20
N ILE A 303 25.45 -5.59 0.94
CA ILE A 303 24.65 -4.72 0.08
C ILE A 303 23.59 -4.03 0.94
N ASP A 304 23.44 -2.72 0.76
CA ASP A 304 22.35 -1.93 1.33
C ASP A 304 21.17 -1.90 0.36
N GLY A 305 19.97 -2.22 0.82
CA GLY A 305 18.81 -2.34 -0.04
C GLY A 305 17.51 -2.48 0.74
N GLU A 306 16.46 -2.78 -0.01
CA GLU A 306 15.13 -3.03 0.56
C GLU A 306 14.44 -4.18 -0.17
N MET A 307 13.70 -4.97 0.60
CA MET A 307 12.84 -6.01 0.08
C MET A 307 11.47 -5.42 -0.25
N ILE A 308 11.01 -5.64 -1.48
CA ILE A 308 9.67 -5.30 -1.96
C ILE A 308 8.97 -6.55 -2.50
N GLU A 309 7.66 -6.48 -2.65
CA GLU A 309 6.92 -7.38 -3.52
C GLU A 309 6.72 -6.72 -4.88
N ASN A 310 7.05 -7.45 -5.95
CA ASN A 310 6.61 -7.04 -7.28
C ASN A 310 5.10 -7.27 -7.41
N ILE A 311 4.34 -6.20 -7.63
CA ILE A 311 2.87 -6.24 -7.66
C ILE A 311 2.34 -7.15 -8.78
N GLN A 312 3.03 -7.20 -9.92
CA GLN A 312 2.61 -8.01 -11.06
C GLN A 312 2.97 -9.48 -10.90
N THR A 313 4.22 -9.79 -10.57
CA THR A 313 4.68 -11.19 -10.50
C THR A 313 4.44 -11.81 -9.13
N LYS A 314 4.09 -11.00 -8.14
CA LYS A 314 4.01 -11.35 -6.71
C LYS A 314 5.28 -11.88 -6.10
N LYS A 315 6.40 -11.87 -6.83
CA LYS A 315 7.69 -12.34 -6.33
C LYS A 315 8.37 -11.29 -5.45
N PRO A 316 9.02 -11.71 -4.34
CA PRO A 316 9.89 -10.84 -3.60
C PRO A 316 11.08 -10.40 -4.47
N THR A 317 11.44 -9.12 -4.34
CA THR A 317 12.55 -8.51 -5.07
C THR A 317 13.37 -7.66 -4.11
N PHE A 318 14.66 -7.94 -4.02
CA PHE A 318 15.61 -7.13 -3.28
C PHE A 318 16.15 -6.01 -4.19
N LEU A 319 15.79 -4.77 -3.87
CA LEU A 319 16.28 -3.57 -4.55
C LEU A 319 17.60 -3.15 -3.91
N CYS A 320 18.71 -3.44 -4.59
CA CYS A 320 20.04 -3.01 -4.22
C CYS A 320 20.19 -1.50 -4.43
N ASN A 321 20.38 -0.78 -3.32
CA ASN A 321 20.48 0.67 -3.28
C ASN A 321 21.93 1.14 -3.22
N ASP A 322 22.76 0.47 -2.41
CA ASP A 322 24.19 0.77 -2.25
C ASP A 322 24.99 -0.51 -1.90
N ILE A 323 26.32 -0.44 -1.88
CA ILE A 323 27.21 -1.55 -1.51
C ILE A 323 28.28 -1.10 -0.53
N LEU A 324 28.43 -1.84 0.57
CA LEU A 324 29.35 -1.53 1.67
C LEU A 324 30.65 -2.32 1.58
N ILE A 325 30.55 -3.59 1.18
CA ILE A 325 31.69 -4.47 0.93
C ILE A 325 31.41 -5.27 -0.34
N TYR A 326 32.43 -5.40 -1.19
CA TYR A 326 32.45 -6.35 -2.29
C TYR A 326 33.69 -7.25 -2.21
N LYS A 327 33.50 -8.57 -2.05
CA LYS A 327 34.59 -9.56 -1.95
C LYS A 327 35.72 -9.15 -0.99
N ASN A 328 35.36 -8.86 0.27
CA ASN A 328 36.23 -8.33 1.34
C ASN A 328 36.81 -6.92 1.09
N THR A 329 36.53 -6.27 -0.04
CA THR A 329 36.93 -4.89 -0.29
C THR A 329 35.87 -3.95 0.27
N VAL A 330 36.25 -3.13 1.25
CA VAL A 330 35.40 -2.05 1.75
C VAL A 330 35.22 -1.00 0.65
N THR A 331 33.98 -0.70 0.29
CA THR A 331 33.63 0.24 -0.78
C THR A 331 33.07 1.56 -0.27
N THR A 332 32.93 1.72 1.05
CA THR A 332 32.31 2.91 1.68
C THR A 332 33.06 4.21 1.40
N ASN A 333 34.37 4.14 1.16
CA ASN A 333 35.23 5.26 0.78
C ASN A 333 35.21 5.59 -0.73
N TYR A 334 34.50 4.83 -1.55
CA TYR A 334 34.31 5.16 -2.97
C TYR A 334 33.15 6.14 -3.13
N LEU A 335 33.10 6.88 -4.22
CA LEU A 335 31.95 7.72 -4.55
C LEU A 335 30.72 6.85 -4.86
N PHE A 336 29.53 7.39 -4.61
CA PHE A 336 28.28 6.66 -4.86
C PHE A 336 28.18 6.13 -6.30
N THR A 337 28.59 6.91 -7.31
CA THR A 337 28.60 6.43 -8.71
C THR A 337 29.52 5.24 -8.93
N GLU A 338 30.63 5.14 -8.21
CA GLU A 338 31.56 4.01 -8.31
C GLU A 338 30.96 2.78 -7.62
N ARG A 339 30.33 2.95 -6.46
CA ARG A 339 29.58 1.90 -5.77
C ARG A 339 28.43 1.36 -6.62
N LEU A 340 27.69 2.24 -7.32
CA LEU A 340 26.66 1.85 -8.29
C LEU A 340 27.21 1.06 -9.48
N GLN A 341 28.41 1.36 -9.95
CA GLN A 341 29.05 0.58 -11.02
C GLN A 341 29.35 -0.85 -10.56
N ILE A 342 29.82 -1.01 -9.32
CA ILE A 342 30.03 -2.32 -8.70
C ILE A 342 28.69 -3.05 -8.60
N LEU A 343 27.65 -2.43 -8.05
CA LEU A 343 26.31 -3.03 -8.00
C LEU A 343 25.81 -3.48 -9.37
N GLY A 344 25.93 -2.62 -10.38
CA GLY A 344 25.43 -2.90 -11.72
C GLY A 344 26.17 -4.05 -12.41
N LYS A 345 27.51 -4.02 -12.40
CA LYS A 345 28.35 -4.99 -13.13
C LYS A 345 28.58 -6.27 -12.34
N GLU A 346 28.88 -6.14 -11.07
CA GLU A 346 29.37 -7.25 -10.27
C GLU A 346 28.27 -7.97 -9.50
N ILE A 347 27.13 -7.31 -9.25
CA ILE A 347 25.97 -7.94 -8.60
C ILE A 347 24.89 -8.22 -9.64
N ILE A 348 24.24 -7.19 -10.17
CA ILE A 348 23.03 -7.38 -11.00
C ILE A 348 23.31 -8.13 -12.30
N LEU A 349 24.37 -7.77 -13.03
CA LEU A 349 24.68 -8.41 -14.31
C LEU A 349 25.07 -9.88 -14.11
N LYS A 350 25.97 -10.18 -13.15
CA LYS A 350 26.36 -11.56 -12.83
C LYS A 350 25.18 -12.43 -12.41
N PHE A 351 24.28 -11.92 -11.58
CA PHE A 351 23.06 -12.63 -11.20
C PHE A 351 22.21 -13.01 -12.42
N ARG A 352 21.97 -12.04 -13.32
CA ARG A 352 21.17 -12.27 -14.54
C ARG A 352 21.87 -13.22 -15.51
N GLU A 353 23.18 -13.11 -15.67
CA GLU A 353 23.97 -14.00 -16.51
C GLU A 353 23.91 -15.44 -16.01
N GLU A 354 24.03 -15.66 -14.70
CA GLU A 354 23.97 -17.02 -14.13
C GLU A 354 22.56 -17.63 -14.22
N ILE A 355 21.51 -16.83 -14.02
CA ILE A 355 20.12 -17.29 -14.26
C ILE A 355 19.94 -17.69 -15.74
N SER A 356 20.33 -16.80 -16.66
CA SER A 356 20.13 -17.01 -18.09
C SER A 356 20.99 -18.14 -18.66
N LYS A 357 22.25 -18.26 -18.22
CA LYS A 357 23.19 -19.25 -18.74
C LYS A 357 22.87 -20.67 -18.28
N ASN A 358 22.39 -20.81 -17.05
CA ASN A 358 22.07 -22.12 -16.48
C ASN A 358 20.58 -22.48 -16.59
N ASN A 359 19.75 -21.62 -17.19
CA ASN A 359 18.29 -21.76 -17.24
C ASN A 359 17.71 -22.08 -15.85
N VAL A 360 18.11 -21.28 -14.86
CA VAL A 360 17.73 -21.51 -13.46
C VAL A 360 16.20 -21.47 -13.35
N PRO A 361 15.57 -22.52 -12.80
CA PRO A 361 14.13 -22.56 -12.57
C PRO A 361 13.64 -21.40 -11.70
N ASP A 362 12.41 -20.95 -11.99
CA ASP A 362 11.81 -19.78 -11.37
C ASP A 362 11.52 -19.94 -9.86
N ASP A 363 11.40 -21.18 -9.39
CA ASP A 363 11.22 -21.61 -8.00
C ASP A 363 12.54 -21.70 -7.21
N GLU A 364 13.68 -21.82 -7.90
CA GLU A 364 15.01 -21.68 -7.28
C GLU A 364 15.39 -20.22 -7.01
N ILE A 365 14.65 -19.26 -7.60
CA ILE A 365 14.85 -17.83 -7.41
C ILE A 365 14.01 -17.38 -6.20
N ILE A 366 14.60 -17.49 -5.00
CA ILE A 366 13.96 -17.11 -3.73
C ILE A 366 13.54 -15.63 -3.73
N PHE A 367 14.40 -14.72 -4.23
CA PHE A 367 14.03 -13.34 -4.52
C PHE A 367 14.90 -12.76 -5.64
N CYS A 368 14.32 -11.90 -6.47
CA CYS A 368 15.06 -11.26 -7.55
C CYS A 368 16.04 -10.19 -7.03
N LEU A 369 17.23 -10.09 -7.61
CA LEU A 369 18.14 -8.96 -7.39
C LEU A 369 17.98 -7.91 -8.50
N ASN A 370 17.64 -6.68 -8.12
CA ASN A 370 17.59 -5.54 -9.03
C ASN A 370 18.23 -4.31 -8.37
N THR A 371 18.88 -3.43 -9.13
CA THR A 371 19.22 -2.09 -8.60
C THR A 371 17.99 -1.21 -8.56
N LYS A 372 18.07 0.00 -8.01
CA LYS A 372 17.12 1.07 -8.32
C LYS A 372 17.42 1.80 -9.64
N PRO A 373 16.43 2.47 -10.25
CA PRO A 373 16.61 3.31 -11.44
C PRO A 373 17.22 4.66 -11.04
N PHE A 374 18.52 4.66 -10.73
CA PHE A 374 19.23 5.90 -10.45
C PHE A 374 19.38 6.73 -11.72
N ILE A 375 18.93 7.98 -11.66
CA ILE A 375 19.01 8.96 -12.75
C ILE A 375 19.62 10.27 -12.25
N GLU A 376 20.08 11.12 -13.16
CA GLU A 376 20.48 12.47 -12.79
C GLU A 376 19.28 13.29 -12.29
N ILE A 377 19.49 14.16 -11.31
CA ILE A 377 18.42 14.99 -10.71
C ILE A 377 17.59 15.75 -11.75
N LYS A 378 18.22 16.25 -12.83
CA LYS A 378 17.56 17.00 -13.91
C LYS A 378 16.52 16.18 -14.68
N LEU A 379 16.59 14.85 -14.58
CA LEU A 379 15.69 13.92 -15.24
C LEU A 379 14.52 13.49 -14.35
N ILE A 380 14.29 14.17 -13.21
CA ILE A 380 13.22 13.83 -12.26
C ILE A 380 11.85 13.64 -12.91
N THR A 381 11.53 14.40 -13.96
CA THR A 381 10.28 14.26 -14.72
C THR A 381 10.09 12.85 -15.27
N LYS A 382 11.16 12.20 -15.76
CA LYS A 382 11.10 10.81 -16.25
C LYS A 382 10.76 9.81 -15.14
N LEU A 383 11.26 10.06 -13.94
CA LEU A 383 10.98 9.21 -12.79
C LEU A 383 9.53 9.38 -12.32
N PHE A 384 9.03 10.61 -12.35
CA PHE A 384 7.64 10.92 -12.05
C PHE A 384 6.66 10.35 -13.08
N GLU A 385 6.98 10.37 -14.37
CA GLU A 385 6.18 9.74 -15.43
C GLU A 385 6.02 8.23 -15.26
N ALA A 386 7.00 7.57 -14.64
CA ALA A 386 6.95 6.16 -14.29
C ALA A 386 6.14 5.89 -13.00
N MET A 387 5.74 6.93 -12.25
CA MET A 387 4.87 6.80 -11.10
C MET A 387 3.40 6.93 -11.51
N LYS A 388 2.56 6.00 -11.06
CA LYS A 388 1.13 5.97 -11.35
C LYS A 388 0.34 5.79 -10.08
N LYS A 389 -0.74 6.56 -9.92
CA LYS A 389 -1.74 6.28 -8.90
C LYS A 389 -2.56 5.08 -9.36
N THR A 390 -2.56 4.02 -8.56
CA THR A 390 -3.30 2.78 -8.80
C THR A 390 -4.19 2.46 -7.60
N LYS A 391 -4.95 1.38 -7.67
CA LYS A 391 -5.75 0.89 -6.54
C LYS A 391 -4.93 0.50 -5.31
N TYR A 392 -3.65 0.16 -5.48
CA TYR A 392 -2.75 -0.21 -4.38
C TYR A 392 -2.11 1.02 -3.70
N GLY A 393 -2.27 2.22 -4.29
CA GLY A 393 -1.52 3.41 -3.93
C GLY A 393 -0.68 3.93 -5.09
N ILE A 394 0.33 4.74 -4.79
CA ILE A 394 1.25 5.26 -5.80
C ILE A 394 2.28 4.18 -6.10
N THR A 395 2.36 3.76 -7.35
CA THR A 395 3.25 2.68 -7.81
C THR A 395 4.28 3.19 -8.78
N TYR A 396 5.47 2.60 -8.78
CA TYR A 396 6.50 2.83 -9.77
C TYR A 396 6.54 1.68 -10.78
N ILE A 397 6.55 1.98 -12.09
CA ILE A 397 6.54 0.99 -13.17
C ILE A 397 7.55 1.35 -14.26
N ASP A 398 8.53 0.48 -14.50
CA ASP A 398 9.56 0.67 -15.55
C ASP A 398 9.81 -0.57 -16.43
N GLY A 399 8.88 -1.52 -16.42
CA GLY A 399 8.97 -2.79 -17.15
C GLY A 399 9.82 -3.86 -16.47
N LYS A 400 10.68 -3.50 -15.50
CA LYS A 400 11.42 -4.46 -14.65
C LYS A 400 10.93 -4.46 -13.21
N ARG A 401 10.44 -3.31 -12.77
CA ARG A 401 9.99 -3.04 -11.41
C ARG A 401 8.53 -2.61 -11.47
N PHE A 402 7.74 -3.16 -10.57
CA PHE A 402 6.36 -2.74 -10.34
C PHE A 402 6.06 -2.89 -8.85
N HIS A 403 6.08 -1.78 -8.11
CA HIS A 403 5.95 -1.78 -6.65
C HIS A 403 5.43 -0.44 -6.13
N LEU A 404 5.05 -0.41 -4.85
CA LEU A 404 4.61 0.80 -4.17
C LEU A 404 5.76 1.77 -3.92
N THR A 405 5.50 3.06 -4.07
CA THR A 405 6.46 4.14 -3.87
C THR A 405 5.82 5.30 -3.12
N GLU A 406 6.63 6.00 -2.33
CA GLU A 406 6.20 7.08 -1.46
C GLU A 406 6.76 8.45 -1.89
N GLY A 407 7.61 8.49 -2.91
CA GLY A 407 8.22 9.72 -3.41
C GLY A 407 9.62 9.51 -3.98
N PHE A 408 10.59 10.34 -3.58
CA PHE A 408 11.93 10.39 -4.16
C PHE A 408 13.04 10.35 -3.11
N LEU A 409 14.20 9.83 -3.51
CA LEU A 409 15.43 9.84 -2.73
C LEU A 409 16.56 10.51 -3.53
N PHE A 410 17.22 11.49 -2.91
CA PHE A 410 18.31 12.28 -3.50
C PHE A 410 19.64 11.84 -2.89
N TYR A 411 20.34 10.97 -3.59
CA TYR A 411 21.62 10.42 -3.16
C TYR A 411 22.77 11.37 -3.52
N PRO A 412 23.54 11.85 -2.53
CA PRO A 412 24.74 12.62 -2.80
C PRO A 412 25.79 11.72 -3.45
N ASN A 413 26.50 12.24 -4.45
CA ASN A 413 27.63 11.52 -5.02
C ASN A 413 28.89 11.67 -4.16
N SER A 414 28.83 11.10 -2.96
CA SER A 414 29.88 11.11 -1.94
C SER A 414 30.19 9.71 -1.45
N GLU A 415 31.17 9.60 -0.56
CA GLU A 415 31.40 8.43 0.28
C GLU A 415 30.12 8.05 1.06
N TYR A 416 30.03 6.78 1.46
CA TYR A 416 28.91 6.27 2.24
C TYR A 416 29.01 6.78 3.68
N ILE A 417 27.95 7.43 4.16
CA ILE A 417 27.87 7.96 5.52
C ILE A 417 26.86 7.10 6.30
N PRO A 418 27.30 6.34 7.33
CA PRO A 418 26.40 5.55 8.15
C PRO A 418 25.49 6.46 8.98
N PHE A 419 24.33 5.94 9.40
CA PHE A 419 23.32 6.68 10.15
C PHE A 419 22.81 7.92 9.38
N THR A 420 22.41 8.98 10.09
CA THR A 420 21.87 10.20 9.47
C THR A 420 22.90 10.90 8.59
N ASN A 421 22.57 11.04 7.30
CA ASN A 421 23.36 11.81 6.35
C ASN A 421 22.63 13.12 6.00
N ASN A 422 23.19 14.25 6.41
CA ASN A 422 22.65 15.60 6.17
C ASN A 422 22.62 16.03 4.69
N TYR A 423 23.19 15.21 3.82
CA TYR A 423 23.20 15.39 2.37
C TYR A 423 22.40 14.32 1.63
N PHE A 424 21.81 13.35 2.33
CA PHE A 424 20.90 12.38 1.75
C PHE A 424 19.47 12.80 2.02
N PHE A 425 18.71 13.16 0.98
CA PHE A 425 17.35 13.70 1.15
C PHE A 425 16.27 12.72 0.73
N LYS A 426 15.15 12.74 1.45
CA LYS A 426 13.88 12.13 1.04
C LYS A 426 12.83 13.21 0.77
N TRP A 427 12.07 13.01 -0.29
CA TRP A 427 10.84 13.75 -0.54
C TRP A 427 9.69 12.73 -0.60
N GLN A 428 8.56 13.03 0.03
CA GLN A 428 7.39 12.14 0.08
C GLN A 428 6.12 12.91 -0.29
N PHE A 429 5.15 12.20 -0.87
CA PHE A 429 3.80 12.73 -1.05
C PHE A 429 3.16 13.00 0.32
N ASN A 430 2.39 14.08 0.46
CA ASN A 430 1.78 14.47 1.75
C ASN A 430 0.98 13.31 2.36
N ASP A 431 0.18 12.65 1.54
CA ASP A 431 -0.71 11.58 1.95
C ASP A 431 0.04 10.29 2.34
N THR A 432 1.36 10.19 2.08
CA THR A 432 2.21 9.05 2.47
C THR A 432 3.04 9.31 3.72
N ILE A 433 3.03 10.53 4.27
CA ILE A 433 3.66 10.83 5.56
C ILE A 433 2.64 10.53 6.66
N THR A 434 2.68 9.32 7.20
CA THR A 434 1.75 8.83 8.23
C THR A 434 2.38 8.75 9.61
N CYS A 435 1.54 8.69 10.65
CA CYS A 435 1.92 8.49 12.04
C CYS A 435 0.89 7.62 12.76
N LYS A 436 1.32 7.04 13.89
CA LYS A 436 0.50 6.22 14.78
C LYS A 436 -0.04 7.07 15.93
N LEU A 437 -1.34 7.31 15.94
CA LEU A 437 -2.03 8.09 16.97
C LEU A 437 -3.05 7.22 17.71
N GLY A 438 -3.34 7.55 18.96
CA GLY A 438 -4.48 7.01 19.68
C GLY A 438 -5.66 7.98 19.65
N ILE A 439 -6.84 7.48 20.01
CA ILE A 439 -8.05 8.29 20.19
C ILE A 439 -8.57 8.11 21.62
N GLN A 440 -8.77 9.21 22.34
CA GLN A 440 -9.25 9.16 23.72
C GLN A 440 -10.38 10.13 23.96
N GLU A 441 -11.32 9.68 24.77
CA GLU A 441 -12.49 10.45 25.14
C GLU A 441 -12.30 11.12 26.49
N GLN A 442 -12.56 12.41 26.53
CA GLN A 442 -12.53 13.22 27.74
C GLN A 442 -13.91 13.77 28.01
N PHE A 443 -14.39 13.57 29.23
CA PHE A 443 -15.61 14.18 29.72
C PHE A 443 -15.26 15.47 30.47
N TYR A 444 -15.59 16.62 29.90
CA TYR A 444 -15.41 17.92 30.56
C TYR A 444 -16.73 18.68 30.63
N LYS A 445 -17.19 19.01 31.85
CA LYS A 445 -18.41 19.80 32.10
C LYS A 445 -19.62 19.32 31.29
N ASN A 446 -19.92 18.02 31.31
CA ASN A 446 -21.01 17.39 30.55
C ASN A 446 -20.90 17.48 29.01
N SER A 447 -19.72 17.81 28.48
CA SER A 447 -19.41 17.70 27.05
C SER A 447 -18.39 16.58 26.82
N ARG A 448 -18.72 15.66 25.92
CA ARG A 448 -17.81 14.61 25.42
C ARG A 448 -16.88 15.25 24.40
N LYS A 449 -15.58 15.22 24.66
CA LYS A 449 -14.54 15.65 23.71
C LYS A 449 -13.68 14.46 23.34
N VAL A 450 -13.53 14.23 22.05
CA VAL A 450 -12.68 13.16 21.54
C VAL A 450 -11.40 13.79 21.04
N SER A 451 -10.26 13.39 21.59
CA SER A 451 -8.95 13.95 21.27
C SER A 451 -8.02 12.88 20.71
N LEU A 452 -7.15 13.29 19.80
CA LEU A 452 -6.02 12.46 19.39
C LEU A 452 -4.98 12.44 20.51
N CYS A 453 -4.24 11.35 20.63
CA CYS A 453 -3.17 11.22 21.59
C CYS A 453 -1.94 10.51 21.02
N CYS A 454 -0.81 10.68 21.69
CA CYS A 454 0.47 10.06 21.36
C CYS A 454 1.24 9.73 22.65
N LYS A 455 2.40 9.09 22.55
CA LYS A 455 3.28 8.84 23.71
C LYS A 455 4.11 10.08 24.05
N SER A 456 4.37 10.29 25.34
CA SER A 456 5.35 11.27 25.82
C SER A 456 6.76 10.97 25.30
N TYR A 457 7.68 11.94 25.43
CA TYR A 457 9.06 11.80 24.95
C TYR A 457 9.78 10.54 25.46
N TYR A 458 9.51 10.13 26.70
CA TYR A 458 10.13 8.93 27.33
C TYR A 458 9.23 7.70 27.32
N ASN A 459 8.14 7.71 26.55
CA ASN A 459 7.15 6.61 26.50
C ASN A 459 6.50 6.27 27.85
N THR A 460 6.53 7.18 28.83
CA THR A 460 6.02 6.94 30.19
C THR A 460 4.56 7.32 30.38
N SER A 461 4.01 8.19 29.53
CA SER A 461 2.63 8.67 29.65
C SER A 461 2.02 9.00 28.29
N VAL A 462 0.70 9.15 28.25
CA VAL A 462 -0.05 9.62 27.09
C VAL A 462 -0.06 11.15 27.07
N VAL A 463 0.10 11.74 25.89
CA VAL A 463 0.01 13.18 25.63
C VAL A 463 -1.20 13.42 24.74
N TYR A 464 -2.14 14.23 25.24
CA TYR A 464 -3.30 14.66 24.47
C TYR A 464 -2.90 15.76 23.49
N LEU A 465 -3.29 15.56 22.23
CA LEU A 465 -3.10 16.51 21.15
C LEU A 465 -4.39 17.34 20.97
N GLN A 466 -4.68 17.76 19.74
CA GLN A 466 -5.90 18.46 19.40
C GLN A 466 -7.14 17.54 19.46
N GLN A 467 -8.30 18.19 19.61
CA GLN A 467 -9.58 17.52 19.40
C GLN A 467 -9.61 16.94 17.98
N VAL A 468 -10.18 15.75 17.84
CA VAL A 468 -10.36 15.09 16.55
C VAL A 468 -11.07 16.06 15.60
N ASN A 469 -10.44 16.30 14.45
CA ASN A 469 -10.94 17.20 13.42
C ASN A 469 -10.98 16.54 12.04
N PHE A 470 -11.20 15.23 12.05
CA PHE A 470 -11.48 14.42 10.86
C PHE A 470 -12.70 14.97 10.12
N ASP A 471 -12.74 14.77 8.80
CA ASP A 471 -13.95 15.05 8.04
C ASP A 471 -15.03 13.96 8.29
N ASN A 472 -16.24 14.18 7.76
CA ASN A 472 -17.35 13.24 8.00
C ASN A 472 -17.06 11.86 7.43
N ARG A 473 -16.32 11.77 6.31
CA ARG A 473 -15.98 10.50 5.66
C ARG A 473 -15.04 9.70 6.56
N ASP A 474 -13.98 10.33 7.02
CA ASP A 474 -12.98 9.75 7.92
C ASP A 474 -13.59 9.32 9.26
N LEU A 475 -14.57 10.07 9.79
CA LEU A 475 -15.31 9.68 10.98
C LEU A 475 -16.16 8.42 10.75
N CYS A 476 -16.89 8.34 9.64
CA CYS A 476 -17.66 7.13 9.29
C CYS A 476 -16.73 5.91 9.15
N LEU A 477 -15.58 6.08 8.49
CA LEU A 477 -14.57 5.04 8.33
C LEU A 477 -14.02 4.55 9.68
N LEU A 478 -13.70 5.47 10.58
CA LEU A 478 -13.21 5.13 11.91
C LEU A 478 -14.24 4.32 12.71
N GLU A 479 -15.52 4.71 12.69
CA GLU A 479 -16.55 3.99 13.42
C GLU A 479 -16.79 2.59 12.85
N ALA A 480 -16.76 2.43 11.52
CA ALA A 480 -16.82 1.12 10.88
C ALA A 480 -15.62 0.24 11.28
N ASP A 481 -14.40 0.77 11.23
CA ASP A 481 -13.20 0.03 11.62
C ASP A 481 -13.19 -0.33 13.11
N LYS A 482 -13.69 0.55 14.00
CA LYS A 482 -13.83 0.22 15.43
C LYS A 482 -14.71 -1.00 15.66
N ILE A 483 -15.83 -1.10 14.95
CA ILE A 483 -16.72 -2.26 15.03
C ILE A 483 -16.01 -3.50 14.49
N LYS A 484 -15.45 -3.39 13.28
CA LYS A 484 -14.78 -4.50 12.58
C LYS A 484 -13.63 -5.11 13.38
N TYR A 485 -12.77 -4.26 13.95
CA TYR A 485 -11.58 -4.71 14.67
C TYR A 485 -11.79 -4.81 16.19
N ASN A 486 -13.04 -4.62 16.66
CA ASN A 486 -13.39 -4.56 18.08
C ASN A 486 -12.42 -3.66 18.87
N ALA A 487 -12.17 -2.47 18.31
CA ALA A 487 -11.12 -1.58 18.77
C ALA A 487 -11.54 -0.84 20.05
N ASP A 488 -10.60 -0.70 20.99
CA ASP A 488 -10.84 -0.03 22.27
C ASP A 488 -10.02 1.26 22.41
N GLU A 489 -9.84 1.77 23.63
CA GLU A 489 -9.06 2.97 23.92
C GLU A 489 -7.56 2.86 23.58
N ASN A 490 -7.07 1.64 23.32
CA ASN A 490 -5.72 1.32 22.87
C ASN A 490 -5.62 1.18 21.34
N ALA A 491 -6.69 1.46 20.61
CA ALA A 491 -6.69 1.46 19.15
C ALA A 491 -5.60 2.39 18.62
N VAL A 492 -4.73 1.84 17.77
CA VAL A 492 -3.67 2.59 17.09
C VAL A 492 -4.15 2.94 15.70
N LEU A 493 -4.41 4.22 15.48
CA LEU A 493 -4.86 4.78 14.21
C LEU A 493 -3.64 5.16 13.37
N GLU A 494 -3.65 4.78 12.09
CA GLU A 494 -2.77 5.38 11.10
C GLU A 494 -3.41 6.69 10.59
N CYS A 495 -2.70 7.80 10.76
CA CYS A 495 -3.17 9.13 10.37
C CYS A 495 -2.11 9.87 9.55
N CYS A 496 -2.54 10.72 8.62
CA CYS A 496 -1.68 11.71 7.97
C CYS A 496 -2.21 13.14 8.20
N TYR A 497 -1.35 14.15 8.07
CA TYR A 497 -1.73 15.55 8.30
C TYR A 497 -1.92 16.28 6.97
N ASN A 498 -3.13 16.77 6.71
CA ASN A 498 -3.40 17.64 5.58
C ASN A 498 -3.07 19.09 5.95
N SER A 499 -1.87 19.54 5.57
CA SER A 499 -1.39 20.90 5.85
C SER A 499 -2.16 22.00 5.11
N LYS A 500 -2.84 21.70 4.00
CA LYS A 500 -3.64 22.67 3.25
C LYS A 500 -4.95 22.99 3.97
N GLU A 501 -5.55 21.98 4.61
CA GLU A 501 -6.82 22.11 5.33
C GLU A 501 -6.66 22.33 6.83
N GLY A 502 -5.46 22.06 7.37
CA GLY A 502 -5.17 22.14 8.79
C GLY A 502 -5.84 21.01 9.60
N ARG A 503 -6.01 19.83 8.99
CA ARG A 503 -6.76 18.71 9.58
C ARG A 503 -5.98 17.41 9.51
N TRP A 504 -6.17 16.56 10.51
CA TRP A 504 -5.75 15.16 10.40
C TRP A 504 -6.71 14.42 9.48
N LYS A 505 -6.17 13.44 8.77
CA LYS A 505 -6.89 12.51 7.95
C LYS A 505 -6.71 11.11 8.51
N TYR A 506 -7.82 10.40 8.69
CA TYR A 506 -7.82 9.02 9.14
C TYR A 506 -7.54 8.08 7.95
N LEU A 507 -6.72 7.05 8.16
CA LEU A 507 -6.43 6.06 7.12
C LEU A 507 -7.00 4.68 7.45
N ARG A 508 -6.69 4.15 8.64
CA ARG A 508 -7.12 2.82 9.15
C ARG A 508 -6.74 2.63 10.62
N ILE A 509 -7.28 1.58 11.25
CA ILE A 509 -6.75 1.01 12.50
C ILE A 509 -5.65 0.00 12.16
N LEU A 510 -4.51 0.10 12.84
CA LEU A 510 -3.34 -0.78 12.65
C LEU A 510 -3.34 -1.94 13.64
N SER A 511 -3.61 -1.64 14.91
CA SER A 511 -3.52 -2.57 16.03
C SER A 511 -4.34 -2.05 17.20
N ASN A 512 -4.48 -2.88 18.24
CA ASN A 512 -5.15 -2.52 19.49
C ASN A 512 -4.19 -2.69 20.69
N ASP A 513 -2.91 -2.38 20.48
CA ASP A 513 -1.81 -2.61 21.44
C ASP A 513 -1.32 -1.31 22.12
N GLY A 514 -1.94 -0.16 21.82
CA GLY A 514 -1.56 1.13 22.38
C GLY A 514 -0.17 1.62 21.96
N ASN A 515 0.41 1.04 20.90
CA ASN A 515 1.75 1.39 20.44
C ASN A 515 1.78 2.64 19.55
N PHE A 516 1.37 3.77 20.14
CA PHE A 516 1.39 5.08 19.47
C PHE A 516 2.81 5.62 19.28
N ASP A 517 2.97 6.49 18.30
CA ASP A 517 4.20 7.26 18.10
C ASP A 517 4.43 8.24 19.25
N THR A 518 5.69 8.65 19.41
CA THR A 518 6.08 9.65 20.42
C THR A 518 5.75 11.06 19.95
N ILE A 519 5.57 11.99 20.90
CA ILE A 519 5.39 13.42 20.61
C ILE A 519 6.54 13.99 19.76
N ASN A 520 7.76 13.46 19.92
CA ASN A 520 8.91 13.86 19.11
C ASN A 520 8.72 13.46 17.64
N THR A 521 8.22 12.25 17.39
CA THR A 521 7.83 11.78 16.05
C THR A 521 6.76 12.68 15.45
N ILE A 522 5.70 13.00 16.22
CA ILE A 522 4.61 13.85 15.77
C ILE A 522 5.09 15.25 15.41
N ILE A 523 5.92 15.87 16.26
CA ILE A 523 6.51 17.19 15.98
C ILE A 523 7.37 17.14 14.72
N THR A 524 8.21 16.12 14.57
CA THR A 524 9.06 15.94 13.37
C THR A 524 8.21 15.87 12.09
N ILE A 525 7.08 15.16 12.14
CA ILE A 525 6.15 15.05 11.02
C ILE A 525 5.48 16.39 10.72
N LEU A 526 5.04 17.14 11.73
CA LEU A 526 4.44 18.45 11.56
C LEU A 526 5.43 19.48 11.01
N GLU A 527 6.67 19.49 11.52
CA GLU A 527 7.76 20.32 11.01
C GLU A 527 8.09 19.98 9.55
N SER A 528 8.13 18.69 9.21
CA SER A 528 8.31 18.22 7.83
C SER A 528 7.19 18.71 6.91
N ASN A 529 5.92 18.58 7.34
CA ASN A 529 4.77 19.06 6.59
C ASN A 529 4.77 20.59 6.42
N ALA A 530 5.21 21.35 7.43
CA ALA A 530 5.33 22.80 7.35
C ALA A 530 6.46 23.24 6.39
N GLY A 531 7.57 22.51 6.38
CA GLY A 531 8.71 22.74 5.49
C GLY A 531 8.55 22.15 4.08
N GLN A 532 7.43 21.46 3.82
CA GLN A 532 7.25 20.63 2.64
C GLN A 532 7.22 21.45 1.36
N ILE A 533 7.78 20.83 0.33
CA ILE A 533 7.79 21.28 -1.06
C ILE A 533 6.74 20.41 -1.76
N ASP A 534 5.76 20.99 -2.45
CA ASP A 534 4.84 20.20 -3.25
C ASP A 534 5.53 19.66 -4.53
N ILE A 535 4.89 18.73 -5.22
CA ILE A 535 5.51 18.09 -6.40
C ILE A 535 5.79 19.10 -7.51
N GLU A 536 4.91 20.09 -7.69
CA GLU A 536 4.99 21.12 -8.73
C GLU A 536 6.18 22.04 -8.47
N GLU A 537 6.33 22.53 -7.23
CA GLU A 537 7.46 23.31 -6.76
C GLU A 537 8.75 22.49 -6.86
N LEU A 538 8.73 21.21 -6.50
CA LEU A 538 9.91 20.34 -6.60
C LEU A 538 10.38 20.23 -8.06
N MET A 539 9.47 19.92 -8.98
CA MET A 539 9.78 19.80 -10.42
C MET A 539 10.31 21.13 -10.95
N PHE A 540 9.61 22.22 -10.68
CA PHE A 540 10.01 23.55 -11.11
C PHE A 540 11.39 23.91 -10.57
N SER A 541 11.63 23.68 -9.27
CA SER A 541 12.87 24.06 -8.60
C SER A 541 14.07 23.29 -9.11
N ILE A 542 13.92 21.98 -9.37
CA ILE A 542 15.00 21.15 -9.91
C ILE A 542 15.34 21.55 -11.36
N GLN A 543 14.34 21.86 -12.17
CA GLN A 543 14.56 22.32 -13.54
C GLN A 543 15.16 23.73 -13.59
N ASN A 544 14.91 24.56 -12.57
CA ASN A 544 15.29 25.97 -12.51
C ASN A 544 16.21 26.30 -11.32
N LEU A 545 17.08 25.36 -10.92
CA LEU A 545 17.91 25.49 -9.71
C LEU A 545 18.71 26.81 -9.64
N SER A 546 19.21 27.30 -10.79
CA SER A 546 19.94 28.58 -10.88
C SER A 546 19.06 29.78 -10.54
N TYR A 547 17.85 29.84 -11.12
CA TYR A 547 16.86 30.89 -10.88
C TYR A 547 16.39 30.89 -9.43
N VAL A 548 16.07 29.71 -8.87
CA VAL A 548 15.64 29.58 -7.47
C VAL A 548 16.71 30.07 -6.50
N ASN A 549 17.98 29.78 -6.77
CA ASN A 549 19.09 30.25 -5.93
C ASN A 549 19.25 31.78 -5.97
N GLU A 550 19.12 32.40 -7.15
CA GLU A 550 19.15 33.85 -7.30
C GLU A 550 18.00 34.51 -6.54
N TRP A 551 16.77 34.02 -6.75
CA TRP A 551 15.58 34.53 -6.08
C TRP A 551 15.67 34.38 -4.55
N LYS A 552 16.23 33.27 -4.06
CA LYS A 552 16.45 33.05 -2.64
C LYS A 552 17.49 34.00 -2.05
N ARG A 553 18.60 34.26 -2.76
CA ARG A 553 19.58 35.27 -2.32
C ARG A 553 18.96 36.67 -2.23
N LEU A 554 18.09 37.01 -3.18
CA LEU A 554 17.38 38.29 -3.18
C LEU A 554 16.42 38.39 -2.00
N THR A 555 15.57 37.37 -1.79
CA THR A 555 14.61 37.36 -0.67
C THR A 555 15.30 37.34 0.69
N GLU A 556 16.35 36.55 0.89
CA GLU A 556 17.11 36.57 2.15
C GLU A 556 17.78 37.92 2.40
N LYS A 557 18.33 38.56 1.37
CA LYS A 557 18.91 39.90 1.48
C LYS A 557 17.84 40.92 1.86
N VAL A 558 16.64 40.82 1.28
CA VAL A 558 15.49 41.67 1.63
C VAL A 558 15.05 41.40 3.07
N SER A 559 14.86 40.15 3.49
CA SER A 559 14.50 39.78 4.87
C SER A 559 15.53 40.27 5.88
N LEU A 560 16.83 40.13 5.59
CA LEU A 560 17.92 40.68 6.42
C LEU A 560 17.85 42.21 6.50
N ASN A 561 17.55 42.90 5.39
CA ASN A 561 17.39 44.35 5.40
C ASN A 561 16.16 44.78 6.20
N VAL A 562 15.05 44.03 6.13
CA VAL A 562 13.85 44.26 6.93
C VAL A 562 14.16 44.06 8.41
N LEU A 563 14.78 42.94 8.80
CA LEU A 563 15.18 42.69 10.19
C LEU A 563 16.13 43.75 10.74
N LYS A 564 17.12 44.17 9.94
CA LYS A 564 18.03 45.28 10.29
C LYS A 564 17.29 46.62 10.43
N SER A 565 16.30 46.89 9.58
CA SER A 565 15.48 48.10 9.67
C SER A 565 14.54 48.11 10.87
N LEU A 566 14.22 46.92 11.40
CA LEU A 566 13.39 46.73 12.59
C LEU A 566 14.19 46.83 13.91
N ASN A 567 15.50 47.10 13.88
CA ASN A 567 16.39 47.18 15.05
C ASN A 567 16.25 45.97 16.01
N LEU A 568 16.33 44.75 15.46
CA LEU A 568 16.68 43.55 16.22
C LEU A 568 18.17 43.22 16.05
#